data_AF-A0A7L3CJ54-F1
#
_entry.id   AF-A0A7L3CJ54-F1
#
_cell.length_a   1.000
_cell.length_b   1.000
_cell.length_c   1.000
_cell.angle_alpha   90.00
_cell.angle_beta   90.00
_cell.angle_gamma   90.00
#
_symmetry.space_group_name_H-M   'P 1'
#
loop_
_entity.id
_entity.type
_entity.pdbx_description
1 polymer ?
#
loop_
_entity_poly.entity_id
_entity_poly.type
_entity_poly.pdbx_seq_one_letter_code
_entity_poly.pdbx_strand_id
1 'polypeptide(L)' 'LFQGAVTFEDVAVYFSAEEWAELAAWQRRLYREVMMDNYDLVASLERGCSAPAALPGLAESVPGL' A
#
# COMPACT_ATOMS: atom_id res chain seq x y z
N LEU A 1 12.18 -11.84 -10.94
CA LEU A 1 11.33 -11.71 -9.74
C LEU A 1 10.45 -10.49 -9.95
N PHE A 2 9.20 -10.64 -10.37
CA PHE A 2 8.27 -9.52 -10.39
C PHE A 2 7.69 -9.39 -8.98
N GLN A 3 8.25 -8.52 -8.15
CA GLN A 3 7.53 -7.99 -7.00
C GLN A 3 6.67 -6.84 -7.54
N GLY A 4 5.43 -7.15 -7.93
CA GLY A 4 4.45 -6.15 -8.33
C GLY A 4 4.03 -5.30 -7.13
N ALA A 5 3.65 -4.05 -7.38
CA ALA A 5 3.07 -3.19 -6.35
C ALA A 5 1.76 -3.81 -5.84
N VAL A 6 1.64 -3.98 -4.53
CA VAL A 6 0.37 -4.36 -3.89
C VAL A 6 -0.56 -3.16 -3.96
N THR A 7 -1.74 -3.33 -4.55
CA THR A 7 -2.76 -2.27 -4.60
C THR A 7 -3.86 -2.54 -3.58
N PHE A 8 -4.76 -1.58 -3.41
CA PHE A 8 -5.87 -1.72 -2.47
C PHE A 8 -6.83 -2.82 -2.90
N GLU A 9 -7.02 -2.99 -4.21
CA GLU A 9 -7.84 -4.04 -4.81
C GLU A 9 -7.36 -5.46 -4.45
N ASP A 10 -6.06 -5.66 -4.19
CA ASP A 10 -5.50 -6.96 -3.80
C ASP A 10 -5.91 -7.38 -2.37
N VAL A 11 -6.29 -6.41 -1.53
CA VAL A 11 -6.60 -6.63 -0.10
C VAL A 11 -8.04 -6.27 0.28
N ALA A 12 -8.79 -5.64 -0.63
CA ALA A 12 -10.17 -5.27 -0.41
C ALA A 12 -11.10 -6.47 -0.57
N VAL A 13 -12.05 -6.61 0.35
CA VAL A 13 -13.15 -7.58 0.23
C VAL A 13 -14.40 -6.80 -0.12
N TYR A 14 -15.20 -7.29 -1.06
CA TYR A 14 -16.44 -6.63 -1.48
C TYR A 14 -17.64 -7.53 -1.19
N PHE A 15 -18.71 -6.91 -0.72
CA PHE A 15 -20.01 -7.55 -0.55
C PHE A 15 -20.97 -7.05 -1.62
N SER A 16 -21.84 -7.94 -2.11
CA SER A 16 -23.03 -7.53 -2.86
C SER A 16 -24.00 -6.72 -1.99
N ALA A 17 -25.01 -6.10 -2.60
CA ALA A 17 -26.04 -5.37 -1.85
C ALA A 17 -26.83 -6.32 -0.93
N GLU A 18 -27.11 -7.54 -1.40
CA GLU A 18 -27.80 -8.59 -0.65
C GLU A 18 -26.95 -9.07 0.53
N GLU A 19 -25.67 -9.39 0.31
CA GLU A 19 -24.75 -9.83 1.37
C GLU A 19 -24.55 -8.73 2.42
N TRP A 20 -24.44 -7.47 1.99
CA TRP A 20 -24.29 -6.33 2.88
C TRP A 20 -25.52 -6.09 3.77
N ALA A 21 -26.72 -6.39 3.25
CA ALA A 21 -27.97 -6.29 4.00
C ALA A 21 -28.08 -7.36 5.10
N GLU A 22 -27.51 -8.55 4.87
CA GLU A 22 -27.48 -9.65 5.85
C GLU A 22 -26.50 -9.41 7.00
N LEU A 23 -25.51 -8.53 6.84
CA LEU A 23 -24.56 -8.23 7.91
C LEU A 23 -25.22 -7.55 9.11
N ALA A 24 -24.86 -8.02 10.31
CA ALA A 24 -25.20 -7.31 11.53
C ALA A 24 -24.50 -5.93 11.59
N ALA A 25 -25.06 -5.01 12.38
CA ALA A 25 -24.51 -3.65 12.50
C ALA A 25 -23.03 -3.63 12.93
N TRP A 26 -22.62 -4.55 13.81
CA TRP A 26 -21.24 -4.68 14.26
C TRP A 26 -20.31 -5.23 13.18
N GLN A 27 -20.79 -6.13 12.31
CA GLN A 27 -20.00 -6.64 11.17
C GLN A 27 -19.74 -5.55 10.14
N ARG A 28 -20.76 -4.74 9.82
CA ARG A 28 -20.58 -3.56 8.94
C ARG A 28 -19.61 -2.54 9.52
N ARG A 29 -19.60 -2.37 10.84
CA ARG A 29 -18.63 -1.50 11.53
C ARG A 29 -17.22 -2.07 11.40
N LEU A 30 -17.03 -3.33 11.74
CA LEU A 30 -15.73 -4.01 11.65
C LEU A 30 -15.18 -3.97 10.21
N TYR A 31 -16.02 -4.24 9.21
CA TYR A 31 -15.63 -4.14 7.81
C TYR A 31 -15.07 -2.76 7.45
N ARG A 32 -15.76 -1.69 7.86
CA ARG A 32 -15.30 -0.32 7.58
C ARG A 32 -13.98 0.00 8.27
N GLU A 33 -13.82 -0.44 9.53
CA GLU A 33 -12.57 -0.26 10.29
C GLU A 33 -11.40 -0.98 9.59
N VAL A 34 -11.58 -2.26 9.27
CA VAL A 34 -10.54 -3.07 8.59
C VAL A 34 -10.20 -2.53 7.19
N MET A 35 -11.19 -2.14 6.39
CA MET A 35 -10.93 -1.61 5.05
C MET A 35 -10.24 -0.25 5.07
N MET A 36 -10.51 0.57 6.08
CA MET A 36 -9.80 1.84 6.28
C MET A 36 -8.33 1.59 6.65
N ASP A 37 -8.06 0.66 7.58
CA ASP A 37 -6.70 0.30 7.96
C ASP A 37 -5.92 -0.29 6.77
N ASN A 38 -6.57 -1.12 5.94
CA ASN A 38 -5.99 -1.65 4.70
C ASN A 38 -5.64 -0.52 3.72
N TYR A 39 -6.52 0.46 3.54
CA TYR A 39 -6.27 1.61 2.67
C TYR A 39 -5.04 2.40 3.13
N ASP A 40 -4.96 2.71 4.42
CA ASP A 40 -3.85 3.46 4.99
C ASP A 40 -2.51 2.70 4.88
N LEU A 41 -2.55 1.38 5.04
CA LEU A 41 -1.37 0.52 4.87
C LEU A 41 -0.87 0.54 3.42
N VAL A 42 -1.75 0.28 2.45
CA VAL A 42 -1.39 0.29 1.02
C VAL A 42 -0.89 1.67 0.60
N ALA A 43 -1.59 2.74 0.98
CA ALA A 43 -1.17 4.10 0.68
C ALA A 43 0.19 4.46 1.32
N SER A 44 0.55 3.83 2.45
CA SER A 44 1.86 4.01 3.07
C SER A 44 2.98 3.30 2.31
N LEU A 45 2.70 2.16 1.70
CA LEU A 45 3.65 1.47 0.82
C LEU A 45 3.92 2.28 -0.46
N GLU A 46 2.89 2.91 -1.03
CA GLU A 46 3.03 3.84 -2.17
C GLU A 46 3.91 5.05 -1.83
N ARG A 47 3.78 5.60 -0.61
CA ARG A 47 4.60 6.73 -0.12
C ARG A 47 6.06 6.31 0.15
N GLY A 48 6.27 5.10 0.65
CA GLY A 48 7.59 4.57 1.03
C GLY A 48 8.57 4.35 -0.13
N CYS A 49 8.11 4.39 -1.38
CA CYS A 49 8.96 4.18 -2.57
C CYS A 49 9.58 5.49 -3.11
N SER A 50 9.31 6.65 -2.48
CA SER A 50 9.86 7.95 -2.89
C SER A 50 11.07 8.38 -2.06
N ALA A 51 12.01 7.48 -1.76
CA ALA A 51 13.36 7.94 -1.50
C ALA A 51 13.97 8.29 -2.87
N PRO A 52 14.28 9.56 -3.19
CA PRO A 52 15.15 9.81 -4.32
C PRO A 52 16.43 9.06 -4.00
N ALA A 53 16.80 8.11 -4.85
CA ALA A 53 18.14 7.57 -4.86
C ALA A 53 19.07 8.74 -5.20
N ALA A 54 19.42 9.54 -4.18
CA ALA A 54 20.60 10.36 -4.23
C ALA A 54 21.73 9.36 -4.44
N LEU A 55 22.25 9.31 -5.66
CA LEU A 55 23.61 8.86 -5.89
C LEU A 55 24.49 10.11 -5.77
N PRO A 56 25.02 10.45 -4.57
CA PRO A 56 26.09 11.40 -4.50
C PRO A 56 27.38 10.70 -4.96
N GLY A 57 27.84 11.09 -6.15
CA GLY A 57 29.28 11.23 -6.42
C GLY A 57 30.19 10.03 -6.16
N LEU A 58 30.15 9.03 -7.06
CA LEU A 58 31.37 8.29 -7.43
C LEU A 58 31.96 8.84 -8.74
N ALA A 59 31.87 10.17 -8.88
CA ALA A 59 32.61 10.95 -9.85
C ALA A 59 33.70 11.75 -9.11
N GLU A 60 34.66 11.05 -8.51
CA GLU A 60 36.01 11.58 -8.32
C GLU A 60 37.01 10.45 -8.64
N SER A 61 37.21 10.25 -9.93
CA SER A 61 38.49 9.76 -10.42
C SER A 61 39.47 10.91 -10.29
N VAL A 62 40.33 10.87 -9.27
CA VAL A 62 41.50 11.76 -9.22
C VAL A 62 42.68 10.96 -9.79
N PRO A 63 43.17 11.26 -11.00
CA PRO A 63 44.40 10.66 -11.48
C PRO A 63 45.58 11.35 -10.79
N GLY A 64 46.38 10.59 -10.03
CA GLY A 64 47.67 11.04 -9.52
C GLY A 64 47.77 11.13 -8.00
N LEU A 65 47.89 9.96 -7.37
CA LEU A 65 48.79 9.72 -6.24
C LEU A 65 49.38 8.31 -6.40
#